data_AF-A0A0A0Z0T6-F1
#
_entry.id   AF-A0A0A0Z0T6-F1
#
_cell.length_a   1.000
_cell.length_b   1.000
_cell.length_c   1.000
_cell.angle_alpha   90.00
_cell.angle_beta   90.00
_cell.angle_gamma   90.00
#
_symmetry.space_group_name_H-M   'P 1'
#
loop_
_entity.id
_entity.type
_entity.pdbx_description
1 polymer ?
#
loop_
_entity_poly.entity_id
_entity_poly.type
_entity_poly.pdbx_seq_one_letter_code
_entity_poly.pdbx_strand_id
1 'polypeptide(L)'
;FYAPDPFQRNLESGMHVPPEGNMFYGLVQDGNDFWDATFFCGSCAVIRREAVTGIGGFATETVTEDAHTALKMQRKGWGTAYLREPLAAGLSTERLILHIGQRVRWA
;
A
#
# COMPACT_ATOMS: atom_id res chain seq x y z
N PHE A 1 6.65 -9.42 -0.82
CA PHE A 1 5.81 -10.57 -0.41
C PHE A 1 6.68 -11.82 -0.34
N TYR A 2 6.33 -12.77 0.53
CA TYR A 2 7.05 -14.04 0.63
C TYR A 2 6.74 -14.98 -0.55
N ALA A 3 5.45 -15.10 -0.89
CA ALA A 3 5.00 -15.95 -2.00
C ALA A 3 4.89 -15.17 -3.31
N PRO A 4 5.27 -15.76 -4.46
CA PRO A 4 5.11 -15.12 -5.77
C PRO A 4 3.63 -15.00 -6.15
N ASP A 5 3.27 -13.90 -6.79
CA ASP A 5 1.94 -13.71 -7.36
C ASP A 5 1.71 -14.62 -8.60
N PRO A 6 0.46 -14.73 -9.11
CA PRO A 6 0.17 -15.61 -10.23
C PRO A 6 0.89 -15.25 -11.53
N PHE A 7 1.25 -13.98 -11.77
CA PHE A 7 2.01 -13.61 -12.96
C PHE A 7 3.46 -14.06 -12.84
N GLN A 8 4.09 -13.79 -11.69
CA GLN A 8 5.46 -14.24 -11.43
C GLN A 8 5.60 -15.77 -11.50
N ARG A 9 4.60 -16.49 -11.02
CA ARG A 9 4.62 -17.96 -10.98
C ARG A 9 4.25 -18.62 -12.30
N ASN A 10 3.32 -18.05 -13.07
CA ASN A 10 2.77 -18.71 -14.26
C ASN A 10 3.44 -18.30 -15.58
N LEU A 11 4.20 -17.20 -15.60
CA LEU A 11 4.93 -16.75 -16.80
C LEU A 11 6.38 -17.22 -16.78
N GLU A 12 6.91 -17.59 -17.95
CA GLU A 12 8.28 -18.11 -18.12
C GLU A 12 9.35 -17.15 -17.58
N SER A 13 9.18 -15.85 -17.81
CA SER A 13 10.10 -14.81 -17.33
C SER A 13 9.77 -14.30 -15.92
N GLY A 14 8.70 -14.79 -15.28
CA GLY A 14 8.12 -14.17 -14.09
C GLY A 14 9.05 -14.10 -12.87
N MET A 15 9.94 -15.08 -12.70
CA MET A 15 10.93 -15.10 -11.61
C MET A 15 12.17 -14.23 -11.89
N HIS A 16 12.40 -13.83 -13.14
CA HIS A 16 13.49 -12.93 -13.53
C HIS A 16 13.08 -11.45 -13.47
N VAL A 17 11.78 -11.19 -13.34
CA VAL A 17 11.21 -9.85 -13.25
C VAL A 17 10.89 -9.53 -11.79
N PRO A 18 11.28 -8.36 -11.26
CA PRO A 18 10.90 -7.94 -9.92
C PRO A 18 9.37 -7.97 -9.72
N PRO A 19 8.88 -8.28 -8.51
CA PRO A 19 7.44 -8.26 -8.23
C PRO A 19 6.81 -6.92 -8.56
N GLU A 20 5.55 -6.92 -9.01
CA GLU A 20 4.82 -5.70 -9.40
C GLU A 20 4.88 -4.60 -8.32
N GLY A 21 4.71 -4.98 -7.05
CA GLY A 21 4.75 -4.06 -5.93
C GLY A 21 6.09 -3.34 -5.73
N ASN A 22 7.20 -3.86 -6.27
CA ASN A 22 8.51 -3.20 -6.14
C ASN A 22 8.57 -1.87 -6.86
N MET A 23 7.81 -1.66 -7.94
CA MET A 23 7.73 -0.34 -8.57
C MET A 23 7.20 0.69 -7.57
N PHE A 24 6.10 0.33 -6.91
CA PHE A 24 5.36 1.23 -6.04
C PHE A 24 6.05 1.44 -4.69
N TYR A 25 6.33 0.36 -3.94
CA TYR A 25 7.00 0.42 -2.64
C TYR A 25 8.51 0.66 -2.74
N GLY A 26 9.12 0.41 -3.90
CA GLY A 26 10.50 0.74 -4.16
C GLY A 26 10.64 2.20 -4.56
N LEU A 27 10.26 2.54 -5.79
CA LEU A 27 10.57 3.86 -6.35
C LEU A 27 9.53 4.92 -6.01
N VAL A 28 8.24 4.61 -6.16
CA VAL A 28 7.17 5.63 -6.12
C VAL A 28 6.94 6.17 -4.71
N GLN A 29 6.81 5.33 -3.69
CA GLN A 29 6.55 5.79 -2.31
C GLN A 29 7.69 6.65 -1.77
N ASP A 30 8.94 6.27 -2.04
CA ASP A 30 10.10 7.09 -1.66
C ASP A 30 10.12 8.44 -2.39
N GLY A 31 9.71 8.47 -3.66
CA GLY A 31 9.52 9.72 -4.40
C GLY A 31 8.38 10.58 -3.87
N ASN A 32 7.28 9.96 -3.43
CA ASN A 32 6.17 10.67 -2.78
C ASN A 32 6.58 11.24 -1.42
N ASP A 33 7.45 10.55 -0.70
CA ASP A 33 7.94 10.98 0.61
C ASP A 33 8.67 12.33 0.56
N PHE A 34 9.42 12.56 -0.52
CA PHE A 34 10.07 13.84 -0.77
C PHE A 34 9.09 15.02 -0.77
N TRP A 35 7.82 14.78 -1.12
CA TRP A 35 6.76 15.78 -1.18
C TRP A 35 5.76 15.69 -0.01
N ASP A 36 6.09 14.96 1.06
CA ASP A 36 5.17 14.69 2.18
C ASP A 36 3.83 14.10 1.71
N ALA A 37 3.90 13.24 0.69
CA ALA A 37 2.75 12.66 0.00
C ALA A 37 2.66 11.14 0.13
N THR A 38 3.41 10.54 1.07
CA THR A 38 3.37 9.10 1.35
C THR A 38 2.00 8.71 1.87
N PHE A 39 1.37 7.70 1.27
CA PHE A 39 0.03 7.28 1.65
C PHE A 39 -0.01 5.94 2.41
N PHE A 40 -1.01 5.83 3.29
CA PHE A 40 -1.30 4.60 4.03
C PHE A 40 -1.95 3.57 3.09
N CYS A 41 -1.36 2.36 3.02
CA CYS A 41 -1.76 1.27 2.13
C CYS A 41 -2.45 0.11 2.90
N GLY A 42 -3.15 0.42 3.99
CA GLY A 42 -3.98 -0.54 4.74
C GLY A 42 -3.22 -1.46 5.69
N SER A 43 -1.89 -1.54 5.60
CA SER A 43 -1.04 -2.37 6.46
C SER A 43 0.39 -1.84 6.54
N CYS A 44 1.18 -2.38 7.48
CA CYS A 44 2.60 -2.03 7.69
C CYS A 44 2.86 -0.53 7.90
N ALA A 45 1.99 0.13 8.67
CA ALA A 45 2.13 1.54 9.00
C ALA A 45 1.95 1.76 10.51
N VAL A 46 2.64 2.78 11.03
CA VAL A 46 2.42 3.29 12.38
C VAL A 46 1.70 4.61 12.27
N ILE A 47 0.53 4.70 12.89
CA ILE A 47 -0.31 5.89 12.81
C ILE A 47 -0.49 6.47 14.20
N ARG A 48 -0.26 7.77 14.30
CA ARG A 48 -0.46 8.54 15.51
C ARG A 48 -1.95 8.61 15.87
N ARG A 49 -2.30 8.13 17.06
CA ARG A 49 -3.70 8.04 17.51
C ARG A 49 -4.42 9.38 17.49
N GLU A 50 -3.77 10.44 17.99
CA GLU A 50 -4.34 11.79 18.02
C GLU A 50 -4.69 12.34 16.63
N ALA A 51 -3.90 11.98 15.60
CA ALA A 51 -4.18 12.37 14.22
C ALA A 51 -5.46 11.72 13.71
N VAL A 52 -5.62 10.41 13.96
CA VAL A 52 -6.82 9.64 13.57
C VAL A 52 -8.05 10.13 14.33
N THR A 53 -7.96 10.32 15.65
CA THR A 53 -9.10 10.82 16.43
C THR A 53 -9.46 12.25 16.04
N GLY A 54 -8.47 13.08 15.66
CA GLY A 54 -8.67 14.46 15.22
C GLY A 54 -9.42 14.60 13.89
N ILE A 55 -9.46 13.54 13.07
CA ILE A 55 -10.26 13.48 11.84
C ILE A 55 -11.59 12.71 12.01
N GLY A 56 -11.93 12.30 13.24
CA GLY A 56 -13.16 11.56 13.54
C GLY A 56 -13.05 10.04 13.39
N GLY A 57 -11.83 9.50 13.31
CA GLY A 57 -11.56 8.07 13.12
C GLY A 57 -11.10 7.71 11.70
N PHE A 58 -11.02 6.42 11.41
CA PHE A 58 -10.74 5.93 10.06
C PHE A 58 -11.89 6.28 9.11
N ALA A 59 -11.56 6.61 7.87
CA ALA A 59 -12.53 6.97 6.85
C ALA A 59 -13.32 5.73 6.39
N THR A 60 -14.63 5.69 6.61
CA THR A 60 -15.47 4.53 6.24
C THR A 60 -16.31 4.77 4.99
N GLU A 61 -16.10 5.89 4.31
CA GLU A 61 -16.93 6.31 3.17
C GLU A 61 -16.53 5.66 1.84
N THR A 62 -15.35 5.05 1.77
CA THR A 62 -14.78 4.45 0.55
C THR A 62 -14.24 3.05 0.83
N VAL A 63 -14.15 2.21 -0.21
CA VAL A 63 -13.55 0.86 -0.14
C VAL A 63 -12.03 0.92 0.08
N THR A 64 -11.42 2.07 -0.22
CA THR A 64 -10.02 2.41 0.04
C THR A 64 -9.93 3.31 1.27
N GLU A 65 -10.33 2.77 2.43
CA GLU A 65 -10.37 3.50 3.71
C GLU A 65 -9.00 4.04 4.10
N ASP A 66 -7.95 3.33 3.70
CA ASP A 66 -6.57 3.57 4.04
C ASP A 66 -6.05 4.88 3.44
N ALA A 67 -6.07 4.99 2.12
CA ALA A 67 -5.64 6.18 1.39
C ALA A 67 -6.50 7.39 1.76
N HIS A 68 -7.81 7.18 1.94
CA HIS A 68 -8.72 8.25 2.34
C HIS A 68 -8.43 8.75 3.76
N THR A 69 -8.10 7.86 4.71
CA THR A 69 -7.68 8.24 6.06
C THR A 69 -6.40 9.07 6.02
N ALA A 70 -5.40 8.67 5.23
CA ALA A 70 -4.16 9.43 5.06
C ALA A 70 -4.42 10.85 4.53
N LEU A 71 -5.26 10.97 3.49
CA LEU A 71 -5.61 12.26 2.91
C LEU A 71 -6.31 13.18 3.92
N LYS A 72 -7.24 12.66 4.73
CA LYS A 72 -7.92 13.45 5.78
C LYS A 72 -6.93 13.97 6.81
N MET A 73 -5.93 13.17 7.20
CA MET A 73 -4.87 13.60 8.14
C MET A 73 -3.98 14.68 7.52
N GLN A 74 -3.51 14.48 6.28
CA GLN A 74 -2.70 15.47 5.55
C GLN A 74 -3.44 16.81 5.38
N ARG A 75 -4.75 16.77 5.07
CA ARG A 75 -5.59 17.99 5.01
C ARG A 75 -5.71 18.74 6.35
N LYS A 76 -5.40 18.09 7.47
CA LYS A 76 -5.32 18.70 8.81
C LYS A 76 -3.91 19.14 9.19
N GLY A 77 -2.94 19.01 8.28
CA GLY A 77 -1.55 19.42 8.48
C GLY A 77 -0.65 18.35 9.11
N TRP A 78 -1.09 17.10 9.19
CA TRP A 78 -0.23 16.00 9.62
C TRP A 78 0.68 15.55 8.48
N GLY A 79 1.98 15.50 8.74
CA GLY A 79 2.95 14.94 7.81
C GLY A 79 3.00 13.41 7.81
N THR A 80 3.71 12.89 6.83
CA THR A 80 3.89 11.50 6.46
C THR A 80 5.38 11.22 6.23
N ALA A 81 5.78 9.96 6.42
CA ALA A 81 7.15 9.52 6.22
C ALA A 81 7.15 8.07 5.72
N TYR A 82 8.03 7.73 4.78
CA TYR A 82 8.20 6.39 4.24
C TYR A 82 9.56 5.81 4.61
N LEU A 83 9.56 4.60 5.16
CA LEU A 83 10.78 3.83 5.39
C LEU A 83 10.82 2.67 4.38
N ARG A 84 11.77 2.73 3.44
CA ARG A 84 11.99 1.69 2.43
C ARG A 84 12.77 0.50 3.01
N GLU A 85 12.25 -0.09 4.08
CA GLU A 85 12.83 -1.28 4.71
C GLU A 85 11.79 -2.41 4.78
N PRO A 86 12.12 -3.63 4.35
CA PRO A 86 11.20 -4.77 4.42
C PRO A 86 11.06 -5.26 5.87
N LEU A 87 10.10 -4.71 6.61
CA LEU A 87 9.82 -5.08 8.00
C LEU A 87 8.71 -6.14 8.16
N ALA A 88 8.05 -6.54 7.07
CA ALA A 88 7.00 -7.53 7.06
C ALA A 88 7.02 -8.38 5.78
N ALA A 89 6.58 -9.63 5.89
CA ALA A 89 6.49 -10.57 4.77
C ALA A 89 5.06 -11.10 4.64
N GLY A 90 4.27 -10.48 3.75
CA GLY A 90 2.89 -10.90 3.47
C GLY A 90 2.78 -12.05 2.46
N LEU A 91 1.57 -12.59 2.35
CA LEU A 91 1.18 -13.56 1.32
C LEU A 91 0.63 -12.84 0.08
N SER A 92 1.00 -13.32 -1.10
CA SER A 92 0.37 -12.90 -2.35
C SER A 92 -0.85 -13.78 -2.66
N THR A 93 -1.72 -13.32 -3.55
CA THR A 93 -2.90 -14.09 -3.99
C THR A 93 -2.49 -15.38 -4.70
N GLU A 94 -3.05 -16.52 -4.29
CA GLU A 94 -2.62 -17.81 -4.81
C GLU A 94 -3.13 -18.12 -6.22
N ARG A 95 -4.29 -17.58 -6.63
CA ARG A 95 -4.94 -17.89 -7.92
C ARG A 95 -5.18 -16.63 -8.72
N LEU A 96 -5.07 -16.73 -10.05
CA LEU A 96 -5.27 -15.60 -10.96
C LEU A 96 -6.64 -14.92 -10.76
N ILE A 97 -7.71 -15.69 -10.57
CA ILE A 97 -9.06 -15.14 -10.35
C ILE A 97 -9.14 -14.30 -9.07
N LEU A 98 -8.44 -14.71 -8.00
CA LEU A 98 -8.37 -13.95 -6.75
C LEU A 98 -7.52 -12.68 -6.93
N HIS A 99 -6.44 -12.78 -7.70
CA HIS A 99 -5.59 -11.63 -8.03
C HIS A 99 -6.38 -10.56 -8.78
N ILE A 100 -7.10 -10.93 -9.83
CA ILE A 100 -7.95 -10.01 -10.59
C ILE A 100 -9.00 -9.37 -9.68
N GLY A 101 -9.71 -10.17 -8.88
CA GLY A 101 -10.70 -9.65 -7.94
C GLY A 101 -10.13 -8.67 -6.91
N GLN A 102 -8.89 -8.88 -6.46
CA GLN A 102 -8.21 -7.92 -5.59
C GLN A 102 -7.94 -6.59 -6.31
N ARG A 103 -7.38 -6.64 -7.53
CA ARG A 103 -7.05 -5.42 -8.30
C ARG A 103 -8.28 -4.62 -8.71
N VAL A 104 -9.39 -5.29 -9.03
CA VAL A 104 -10.66 -4.62 -9.35
C VAL A 104 -11.21 -3.83 -8.16
N ARG A 105 -10.98 -4.28 -6.91
CA ARG A 105 -11.37 -3.50 -5.73
C ARG A 105 -10.48 -2.28 -5.47
N TRP A 106 -9.28 -2.26 -6.05
CA TRP A 106 -8.33 -1.14 -5.93
C TRP A 106 -8.43 -0.13 -7.07
N ALA A 107 -9.15 -0.46 -8.14
CA ALA A 107 -9.43 0.43 -9.28
C ALA A 107 -10.51 1.45 -8.92
#